data_AF-A0A1M6MJ88-F1
#
_entry.id   AF-A0A1M6MJ88-F1
#
_cell.length_a   1.000
_cell.length_b   1.000
_cell.length_c   1.000
_cell.angle_alpha   90.00
_cell.angle_beta   90.00
_cell.angle_gamma   90.00
#
_symmetry.space_group_name_H-M   'P 1'
#
loop_
_entity.id
_entity.type
_entity.pdbx_description
1 polymer ?
#
loop_
_entity_poly.entity_id
_entity_poly.type
_entity_poly.pdbx_seq_one_letter_code
_entity_poly.pdbx_strand_id
1 'polypeptide(L)'
;MAEAKPSLKLDALFNELEAEERRERDAARRAALKAAAGQEAERRHFEERPLTEADRALFLHRIRAAFVDHEREVMLVSFPSAFCRDDGRRINHQLQGWEEQLPGYARRIYEFWRDDLRLGGFGLQARIISFENGMPGDVGLFVTWPELRPEG
;
A
#
# COMPACT_ATOMS: atom_id res chain seq x y z
N MET A 1 7.02 59.94 42.90
CA MET A 1 6.39 59.60 41.59
C MET A 1 6.87 58.21 41.24
N ALA A 2 5.96 57.23 41.12
CA ALA A 2 6.34 55.87 40.76
C ALA A 2 6.31 55.74 39.23
N GLU A 3 7.45 55.40 38.62
CA GLU A 3 7.51 55.04 37.20
C GLU A 3 6.60 53.83 36.94
N ALA A 4 5.64 53.98 36.03
CA ALA A 4 4.81 52.89 35.58
C ALA A 4 5.68 51.89 34.81
N LYS A 5 5.84 50.69 35.34
CA LYS A 5 6.55 49.61 34.64
C LYS A 5 5.87 49.33 33.29
N PRO A 6 6.65 49.10 32.23
CA PRO A 6 6.08 48.76 30.92
C PRO A 6 5.25 47.48 31.01
N SER A 7 4.05 47.52 30.43
CA SER A 7 3.06 46.43 30.46
C SER A 7 3.42 45.24 29.57
N LEU A 8 4.29 45.45 28.58
CA LEU A 8 4.77 44.43 27.65
C LEU A 8 6.27 44.59 27.42
N LYS A 9 6.99 43.46 27.31
CA LYS A 9 8.45 43.45 27.09
C LYS A 9 8.76 42.71 25.80
N LEU A 10 9.58 43.32 24.95
CA LEU A 10 9.98 42.75 23.66
C LEU A 10 10.68 41.39 23.83
N ASP A 11 11.55 41.23 24.83
CA ASP A 11 12.20 39.95 25.12
C ASP A 11 11.19 38.85 25.51
N ALA A 12 10.10 39.23 26.18
CA ALA A 12 9.05 38.26 26.52
C ALA A 12 8.34 37.77 25.24
N LEU A 13 8.05 38.68 24.31
CA LEU A 13 7.45 38.33 23.01
C LEU A 13 8.38 37.43 22.17
N PHE A 14 9.68 37.72 22.13
CA PHE A 14 10.65 36.85 21.43
C PHE A 14 10.71 35.46 22.06
N ASN A 15 10.77 35.37 23.39
CA ASN A 15 10.76 34.09 24.09
C ASN A 15 9.47 33.28 23.85
N GLU A 16 8.32 33.97 23.79
CA GLU A 16 7.02 33.36 23.48
C GLU A 16 6.98 32.79 22.05
N LEU A 17 7.43 33.57 21.07
CA LEU A 17 7.53 33.13 19.67
C LEU A 17 8.45 31.92 19.53
N GLU A 18 9.65 31.96 20.12
CA GLU A 18 10.56 30.81 20.08
C GLU A 18 9.97 29.59 20.79
N ALA A 19 9.20 29.77 21.87
CA ALA A 19 8.53 28.69 22.56
C ALA A 19 7.42 28.07 21.71
N GLU A 20 6.69 28.89 20.95
CA GLU A 20 5.69 28.43 19.99
C GLU A 20 6.32 27.63 18.86
N GLU A 21 7.36 28.15 18.21
CA GLU A 21 8.08 27.42 17.17
C GLU A 21 8.66 26.09 17.67
N ARG A 22 9.19 26.06 18.91
CA ARG A 22 9.65 24.81 19.53
C ARG A 22 8.51 23.81 19.69
N ARG A 23 7.34 24.26 20.16
CA ARG A 23 6.14 23.41 20.29
C ARG A 23 5.68 22.88 18.94
N GLU A 24 5.66 23.71 17.90
CA GLU A 24 5.28 23.30 16.54
C GLU A 24 6.25 22.28 15.97
N ARG A 25 7.57 22.52 16.08
CA ARG A 25 8.61 21.57 15.63
C ARG A 25 8.49 20.23 16.38
N ASP A 26 8.29 20.26 17.69
CA ASP A 26 8.12 19.05 18.50
C ASP A 26 6.83 18.30 18.13
N ALA A 27 5.73 19.03 17.89
CA ALA A 27 4.46 18.44 17.45
C ALA A 27 4.59 17.80 16.07
N ALA A 28 5.20 18.49 15.10
CA ALA A 28 5.47 17.98 13.76
C ALA A 28 6.36 16.73 13.81
N ARG A 29 7.43 16.75 14.61
CA ARG A 29 8.31 15.59 14.81
C ARG A 29 7.56 14.40 15.41
N ARG A 30 6.71 14.62 16.43
CA ARG A 30 5.88 13.55 17.03
C ARG A 30 4.88 12.98 16.03
N ALA A 31 4.25 13.84 15.23
CA ALA A 31 3.33 13.40 14.17
C ALA A 31 4.05 12.55 13.12
N ALA A 32 5.23 12.97 12.66
CA ALA A 32 6.04 12.21 11.70
C ALA A 32 6.48 10.85 12.26
N LEU A 33 6.92 10.79 13.51
CA LEU A 33 7.29 9.52 14.16
C LEU A 33 6.08 8.57 14.29
N LYS A 34 4.91 9.10 14.64
CA LYS A 34 3.68 8.31 14.74
C LYS A 34 3.24 7.78 13.35
N ALA A 35 3.34 8.62 12.31
CA ALA A 35 3.02 8.22 10.95
C ALA A 35 3.96 7.10 10.45
N ALA A 36 5.27 7.26 10.66
CA ALA A 36 6.26 6.24 10.29
C ALA A 36 6.04 4.91 11.04
N ALA A 37 5.74 4.98 12.35
CA ALA A 37 5.41 3.79 13.13
C ALA A 37 4.12 3.11 12.64
N GLY A 38 3.12 3.89 12.23
CA GLY A 38 1.89 3.36 11.63
C GLY A 38 2.16 2.63 10.32
N GLN A 39 2.94 3.23 9.42
CA GLN A 39 3.32 2.62 8.14
C GLN A 39 4.12 1.33 8.32
N GLU A 40 5.07 1.31 9.25
CA GLU A 40 5.85 0.11 9.56
C GLU A 40 4.96 -1.00 10.14
N ALA A 41 4.01 -0.67 11.01
CA ALA A 41 3.07 -1.64 11.57
C ALA A 41 2.16 -2.23 10.48
N GLU A 42 1.66 -1.39 9.56
CA GLU A 42 0.87 -1.83 8.41
C GLU A 42 1.67 -2.75 7.48
N ARG A 43 2.92 -2.37 7.18
CA ARG A 43 3.85 -3.19 6.40
C ARG A 43 4.05 -4.56 7.03
N ARG A 44 4.40 -4.61 8.32
CA ARG A 44 4.59 -5.88 9.04
C ARG A 44 3.34 -6.73 9.03
N HIS A 45 2.19 -6.13 9.33
CA HIS A 45 0.93 -6.86 9.31
C HIS A 45 0.65 -7.46 7.92
N PHE A 46 0.91 -6.70 6.85
CA PHE A 46 0.77 -7.22 5.48
C PHE A 46 1.80 -8.31 5.14
N GLU A 47 3.06 -8.15 5.54
CA GLU A 47 4.12 -9.10 5.22
C GLU A 47 3.98 -10.42 5.97
N GLU A 48 3.59 -10.36 7.24
CA GLU A 48 3.49 -11.52 8.14
C GLU A 48 2.15 -12.26 8.00
N ARG A 49 1.11 -11.61 7.45
CA ARG A 49 -0.21 -12.22 7.28
C ARG A 49 -0.12 -13.52 6.45
N PRO A 50 -0.60 -14.66 6.99
CA PRO A 50 -0.71 -15.89 6.23
C PRO A 50 -1.86 -15.83 5.23
N LEU A 51 -1.76 -16.59 4.14
CA LEU A 51 -2.88 -16.87 3.26
C LEU A 51 -3.67 -18.06 3.81
N THR A 52 -4.82 -17.80 4.41
CA THR A 52 -5.65 -18.81 5.06
C THR A 52 -6.57 -19.52 4.07
N GLU A 53 -7.14 -20.66 4.47
CA GLU A 53 -8.18 -21.34 3.68
C GLU A 53 -9.42 -20.47 3.47
N ALA A 54 -9.76 -19.62 4.43
CA ALA A 54 -10.87 -18.67 4.28
C ALA A 54 -10.57 -17.62 3.20
N ASP A 55 -9.33 -17.12 3.12
CA ASP A 55 -8.90 -16.20 2.06
C ASP A 55 -8.96 -16.88 0.69
N ARG A 56 -8.50 -18.13 0.58
CA ARG A 56 -8.58 -18.93 -0.66
C ARG A 56 -10.02 -19.12 -1.11
N ALA A 57 -10.90 -19.54 -0.20
CA ALA A 57 -12.32 -19.71 -0.49
C ALA A 57 -12.97 -18.40 -0.95
N LEU A 58 -12.62 -17.27 -0.31
CA LEU A 58 -13.08 -15.95 -0.72
C LEU A 58 -12.59 -15.57 -2.12
N PHE A 59 -11.32 -15.82 -2.44
CA PHE A 59 -10.78 -15.55 -3.77
C PHE A 59 -11.47 -16.39 -4.85
N LEU A 60 -11.64 -17.70 -4.61
CA LEU A 60 -12.36 -18.57 -5.54
C LEU A 60 -13.82 -18.12 -5.74
N HIS A 61 -14.49 -17.67 -4.69
CA HIS A 61 -15.83 -17.12 -4.77
C HIS A 61 -15.86 -15.85 -5.64
N ARG A 62 -14.94 -14.90 -5.40
CA ARG A 62 -14.83 -13.64 -6.16
C ARG A 62 -14.50 -13.85 -7.63
N ILE A 63 -13.60 -14.79 -7.93
CA ILE A 63 -13.28 -15.20 -9.31
C ILE A 63 -14.52 -15.73 -10.01
N ARG A 64 -15.26 -16.64 -9.35
CA ARG A 64 -16.51 -17.20 -9.92
C ARG A 64 -17.56 -16.13 -10.16
N ALA A 65 -17.77 -15.24 -9.20
CA ALA A 65 -18.76 -14.16 -9.32
C ALA A 65 -18.41 -13.24 -10.51
N ALA A 66 -17.18 -12.72 -10.55
CA ALA A 66 -16.71 -11.86 -11.64
C ALA A 66 -16.83 -12.55 -13.01
N PHE A 67 -16.50 -13.84 -13.10
CA PHE A 67 -16.65 -14.59 -14.35
C PHE A 67 -18.13 -14.70 -14.80
N VAL A 68 -19.05 -14.97 -13.86
CA VAL A 68 -20.50 -15.03 -14.15
C VAL A 68 -21.03 -13.66 -14.58
N ASP A 69 -20.47 -12.59 -14.02
CA ASP A 69 -20.82 -11.21 -14.35
C ASP A 69 -20.17 -10.73 -15.67
N HIS A 70 -19.58 -11.64 -16.45
CA HIS A 70 -18.90 -11.37 -17.73
C HIS A 70 -17.67 -10.45 -17.64
N GLU A 71 -17.09 -10.34 -16.45
CA GLU A 71 -15.79 -9.69 -16.28
C GLU A 71 -14.67 -10.56 -16.86
N ARG A 72 -13.50 -9.95 -17.07
CA ARG A 72 -12.30 -10.62 -17.60
C ARG A 72 -11.21 -10.82 -16.56
N GLU A 73 -11.37 -10.16 -15.42
CA GLU A 73 -10.42 -10.20 -14.34
C GLU A 73 -11.09 -9.80 -13.02
N VAL A 74 -10.41 -10.11 -11.93
CA VAL A 74 -10.80 -9.65 -10.60
C VAL A 74 -9.56 -9.30 -9.79
N MET A 75 -9.58 -8.13 -9.14
CA MET A 75 -8.52 -7.72 -8.22
C MET A 75 -8.64 -8.51 -6.92
N LEU A 76 -7.67 -9.34 -6.57
CA LEU A 76 -7.70 -10.10 -5.31
C LEU A 76 -7.31 -9.24 -4.11
N VAL A 77 -6.26 -8.43 -4.26
CA VAL A 77 -5.71 -7.58 -3.20
C VAL A 77 -5.11 -6.30 -3.80
N SER A 78 -5.08 -5.24 -3.00
CA SER A 78 -4.24 -4.07 -3.23
C SER A 78 -3.35 -3.78 -2.02
N PHE A 79 -2.20 -3.16 -2.25
CA PHE A 79 -1.25 -2.77 -1.21
C PHE A 79 -0.29 -1.67 -1.70
N PRO A 80 0.34 -0.88 -0.80
CA PRO A 80 1.30 0.14 -1.19
C PRO A 80 2.47 -0.41 -1.99
N SER A 81 2.80 0.23 -3.11
CA SER A 81 3.94 -0.13 -3.97
C SER A 81 5.28 -0.12 -3.23
N ALA A 82 5.43 0.74 -2.22
CA ALA A 82 6.57 0.80 -1.31
C ALA A 82 6.80 -0.49 -0.49
N PHE A 83 5.84 -1.41 -0.45
CA PHE A 83 6.06 -2.72 0.17
C PHE A 83 6.84 -3.66 -0.76
N CYS A 84 6.81 -3.45 -2.08
CA CYS A 84 7.65 -4.19 -3.01
C CYS A 84 9.13 -3.90 -2.75
N ARG A 85 9.99 -4.88 -3.05
CA ARG A 85 11.46 -4.73 -2.85
C ARG A 85 12.08 -3.60 -3.68
N ASP A 86 11.44 -3.25 -4.79
CA ASP A 86 11.88 -2.21 -5.74
C ASP A 86 10.89 -1.04 -5.81
N ASP A 87 10.09 -0.83 -4.76
CA ASP A 87 9.06 0.21 -4.67
C ASP A 87 8.05 0.20 -5.84
N GLY A 88 7.81 -1.00 -6.40
CA GLY A 88 6.84 -1.22 -7.48
C GLY A 88 7.37 -0.85 -8.87
N ARG A 89 8.66 -0.53 -9.02
CA ARG A 89 9.27 -0.14 -10.29
C ARG A 89 9.05 -1.17 -11.40
N ARG A 90 9.31 -2.46 -11.15
CA ARG A 90 9.09 -3.51 -12.16
C ARG A 90 7.64 -3.65 -12.55
N ILE A 91 6.71 -3.51 -11.61
CA ILE A 91 5.27 -3.54 -11.89
C ILE A 91 4.87 -2.33 -12.75
N ASN A 92 5.31 -1.13 -12.37
CA ASN A 92 5.01 0.11 -13.10
C ASN A 92 5.47 0.06 -14.57
N HIS A 93 6.64 -0.54 -14.81
CA HIS A 93 7.22 -0.67 -16.15
C HIS A 93 6.93 -2.01 -16.84
N GLN A 94 6.07 -2.86 -16.26
CA GLN A 94 5.71 -4.18 -16.79
C GLN A 94 6.92 -5.06 -17.12
N LEU A 95 7.95 -4.99 -16.28
CA LEU A 95 9.20 -5.74 -16.46
C LEU A 95 9.00 -7.21 -16.04
N GLN A 96 9.66 -8.13 -16.74
CA GLN A 96 9.73 -9.54 -16.34
C GLN A 96 10.30 -9.67 -14.91
N GLY A 97 9.89 -10.68 -14.15
CA GLY A 97 10.36 -10.88 -12.77
C GLY A 97 9.74 -9.91 -11.75
N TRP A 98 8.61 -9.28 -12.08
CA TRP A 98 7.86 -8.44 -11.14
C TRP A 98 7.32 -9.23 -9.95
N GLU A 99 7.05 -10.53 -10.15
CA GLU A 99 6.59 -11.47 -9.13
C GLU A 99 7.61 -11.69 -8.00
N GLU A 100 8.90 -11.44 -8.27
CA GLU A 100 9.99 -11.52 -7.29
C GLU A 100 10.01 -10.32 -6.35
N GLN A 101 9.31 -9.24 -6.71
CA GLN A 101 9.22 -8.03 -5.90
C GLN A 101 8.08 -8.07 -4.91
N LEU A 102 7.12 -8.98 -5.09
CA LEU A 102 5.95 -9.09 -4.24
C LEU A 102 6.34 -9.40 -2.78
N PRO A 103 5.84 -8.63 -1.80
CA PRO A 103 6.09 -8.86 -0.39
C PRO A 103 5.11 -9.87 0.20
N GLY A 104 5.54 -10.53 1.29
CA GLY A 104 4.75 -11.41 2.18
C GLY A 104 3.41 -11.91 1.66
N TYR A 105 2.29 -11.30 2.10
CA TYR A 105 0.95 -11.76 1.72
C TYR A 105 0.70 -11.77 0.19
N ALA A 106 1.14 -10.74 -0.55
CA ALA A 106 1.02 -10.71 -2.00
C ALA A 106 1.83 -11.85 -2.68
N ARG A 107 3.01 -12.18 -2.15
CA ARG A 107 3.81 -13.32 -2.63
C ARG A 107 3.10 -14.64 -2.41
N ARG A 108 2.43 -14.83 -1.27
CA ARG A 108 1.63 -16.03 -0.98
C ARG A 108 0.44 -16.17 -1.94
N ILE A 109 -0.16 -15.05 -2.36
CA ILE A 109 -1.21 -15.07 -3.40
C ILE A 109 -0.64 -15.46 -4.76
N TYR A 110 0.54 -14.97 -5.12
CA TYR A 110 1.24 -15.41 -6.34
C TYR A 110 1.49 -16.92 -6.32
N GLU A 111 1.94 -17.46 -5.18
CA GLU A 111 2.19 -18.89 -5.01
C GLU A 111 0.90 -19.72 -5.12
N PHE A 112 -0.18 -19.27 -4.46
CA PHE A 112 -1.52 -19.86 -4.64
C PHE A 112 -1.97 -19.86 -6.10
N TRP A 113 -1.83 -18.74 -6.80
CA TRP A 113 -2.16 -18.70 -8.23
C TRP A 113 -1.29 -19.66 -9.03
N ARG A 114 0.03 -19.68 -8.80
CA ARG A 114 0.99 -20.51 -9.53
C ARG A 114 0.66 -21.99 -9.38
N ASP A 115 0.32 -22.41 -8.17
CA ASP A 115 0.15 -23.82 -7.82
C ASP A 115 -1.26 -24.32 -8.18
N ASP A 116 -2.30 -23.50 -7.96
CA ASP A 116 -3.69 -23.95 -8.07
C ASP A 116 -4.41 -23.39 -9.30
N LEU A 117 -4.26 -22.11 -9.60
CA LEU A 117 -5.07 -21.42 -10.62
C LEU A 117 -4.44 -21.47 -12.02
N ARG A 118 -3.12 -21.42 -12.11
CA ARG A 118 -2.38 -21.39 -13.38
C ARG A 118 -2.67 -22.62 -14.23
N LEU A 119 -2.74 -23.81 -13.61
CA LEU A 119 -3.09 -25.06 -14.31
C LEU A 119 -4.54 -25.04 -14.84
N GLY A 120 -5.42 -24.25 -14.22
CA GLY A 120 -6.79 -24.02 -14.68
C GLY A 120 -6.92 -23.00 -15.81
N GLY A 121 -5.81 -22.46 -16.32
CA GLY A 121 -5.79 -21.48 -17.41
C GLY A 121 -5.98 -20.02 -16.97
N PHE A 122 -5.97 -19.74 -15.67
CA PHE A 122 -6.02 -18.37 -15.16
C PHE A 122 -4.65 -17.67 -15.32
N GLY A 123 -4.68 -16.42 -15.76
CA GLY A 123 -3.53 -15.51 -15.72
C GLY A 123 -3.44 -14.74 -14.40
N LEU A 124 -2.30 -14.09 -14.19
CA LEU A 124 -2.06 -13.19 -13.06
C LEU A 124 -1.32 -11.96 -13.55
N GLN A 125 -1.79 -10.78 -13.15
CA GLN A 125 -1.15 -9.50 -13.47
C GLN A 125 -1.10 -8.61 -12.23
N ALA A 126 -0.04 -7.82 -12.10
CA ALA A 126 0.05 -6.72 -11.15
C ALA A 126 0.08 -5.39 -11.90
N ARG A 127 -0.59 -4.36 -11.36
CA ARG A 127 -0.64 -3.02 -11.95
C ARG A 127 -0.58 -1.96 -10.86
N ILE A 128 0.01 -0.81 -11.17
CA ILE A 128 -0.16 0.37 -10.33
C ILE A 128 -1.59 0.89 -10.53
N ILE A 129 -2.35 1.01 -9.45
CA ILE A 129 -3.77 1.40 -9.47
C ILE A 129 -4.02 2.80 -8.90
N SER A 130 -3.01 3.39 -8.26
CA SER A 130 -3.04 4.79 -7.81
C SER A 130 -1.67 5.45 -7.99
N PHE A 131 -1.69 6.78 -8.16
CA PHE A 131 -0.49 7.60 -8.27
C PHE A 131 -0.63 8.81 -7.34
N GLU A 132 0.41 9.09 -6.55
CA GLU A 132 0.48 10.23 -5.65
C GLU A 132 1.67 11.11 -6.04
N ASN A 133 1.42 12.37 -6.41
CA ASN A 133 2.47 13.29 -6.88
C ASN A 133 3.34 12.73 -8.02
N GLY A 134 2.75 11.93 -8.92
CA GLY A 134 3.46 11.30 -10.03
C GLY A 134 4.27 10.06 -9.66
N MET A 135 4.25 9.64 -8.39
CA MET A 135 4.88 8.40 -7.91
C MET A 135 3.85 7.27 -7.81
N PRO A 136 4.23 6.01 -8.04
CA PRO A 136 3.36 4.87 -7.79
C PRO A 136 2.84 4.86 -6.35
N GLY A 137 1.52 4.77 -6.20
CA GLY A 137 0.84 4.64 -4.91
C GLY A 137 0.66 3.16 -4.57
N ASP A 138 -0.46 2.59 -4.98
CA ASP A 138 -0.83 1.20 -4.70
C ASP A 138 -0.64 0.29 -5.91
N VAL A 139 -0.28 -0.95 -5.60
CA VAL A 139 -0.31 -2.09 -6.51
C VAL A 139 -1.63 -2.83 -6.33
N GLY A 140 -2.30 -3.17 -7.43
CA GLY A 140 -3.37 -4.17 -7.46
C GLY A 140 -2.86 -5.48 -8.07
N LEU A 141 -3.25 -6.61 -7.48
CA LEU A 141 -2.98 -7.96 -7.99
C LEU A 141 -4.26 -8.58 -8.52
N PHE A 142 -4.27 -8.94 -9.80
CA PHE A 142 -5.45 -9.34 -10.56
C PHE A 142 -5.30 -10.77 -11.09
N VAL A 143 -6.31 -11.60 -10.86
CA VAL A 143 -6.47 -12.85 -11.62
C VAL A 143 -7.23 -12.53 -12.90
N THR A 144 -6.74 -13.05 -14.03
CA THR A 144 -7.28 -12.76 -15.36
C THR A 144 -7.66 -14.06 -16.09
N TRP A 145 -8.55 -13.97 -17.08
CA TRP A 145 -8.91 -15.10 -17.95
C TRP A 145 -9.23 -14.61 -19.37
N PRO A 146 -9.07 -15.48 -20.40
CA PRO A 146 -9.34 -15.10 -21.77
C PRO A 146 -10.84 -14.86 -22.01
N GLU A 147 -11.13 -13.98 -22.96
CA GLU A 147 -12.51 -13.69 -23.42
C GLU A 147 -13.15 -14.87 -24.15
N LEU A 148 -12.33 -15.64 -24.86
CA LEU A 148 -12.76 -16.81 -25.62
C LEU A 148 -12.13 -18.06 -25.03
N ARG A 149 -12.88 -19.16 -25.04
CA ARG A 149 -12.37 -20.46 -24.63
C ARG A 149 -11.15 -20.80 -25.50
N PRO A 150 -9.96 -21.06 -24.93
CA PRO A 150 -8.84 -21.52 -25.73
C PRO A 150 -9.23 -22.85 -26.39
N GLU A 151 -9.02 -22.95 -27.71
CA GLU A 151 -9.11 -24.23 -28.40
C GLU A 151 -8.01 -25.15 -27.85
N GLY A 152 -8.39 -26.37 -27.48
CA GLY A 152 -7.57 -27.32 -26.71
C GLY A 152 -6.42 -27.94 -27.49
#